data_AF-A0A5E4I2A9-F1
#
_entry.id   AF-A0A5E4I2A9-F1
#
_cell.length_a   1.000
_cell.length_b   1.000
_cell.length_c   1.000
_cell.angle_alpha   90.00
_cell.angle_beta   90.00
_cell.angle_gamma   90.00
#
_symmetry.space_group_name_H-M   'P 1'
#
loop_
_entity.id
_entity.type
_entity.pdbx_description
1 polymer ?
#
loop_
_entity_poly.entity_id
_entity_poly.type
_entity_poly.pdbx_seq_one_letter_code
_entity_poly.pdbx_strand_id
1 'polypeptide(L)'
;MFSKGQGATEYLVLLAVVLMIALVSIALLGFFPGLAGDTKETQSDSYWKSARQFAILDSTQSGVTLSATLQNNDPDQRTVTTFAAGAASNGSLSVILNAGEKRIFSINNANVTACTTGNRYEYQVNLTYNTVDLVGLKQTGTKPLVGKCA
;
A
#
# COMPACT_ATOMS: atom_id res chain seq x y z
N MET A 1 -30.56 -21.95 -60.94
CA MET A 1 -30.06 -20.60 -60.64
C MET A 1 -30.20 -20.37 -59.14
N PHE A 2 -29.25 -20.85 -58.33
CA PHE A 2 -29.28 -20.71 -56.87
C PHE A 2 -28.09 -19.86 -56.44
N SER A 3 -28.28 -18.55 -56.32
CA SER A 3 -27.28 -17.63 -55.80
C SER A 3 -27.96 -16.54 -54.96
N LYS A 4 -28.70 -16.97 -53.93
CA LYS A 4 -29.30 -16.06 -52.93
C LYS A 4 -29.16 -16.54 -51.48
N GLY A 5 -28.50 -17.67 -51.21
CA GLY A 5 -28.27 -18.19 -49.85
C GLY A 5 -26.87 -17.95 -49.27
N GLN A 6 -25.88 -17.59 -50.10
CA GLN A 6 -24.46 -17.64 -49.72
C GLN A 6 -23.99 -16.44 -48.88
N GLY A 7 -24.67 -15.29 -48.96
CA GLY A 7 -24.31 -14.09 -48.19
C GLY A 7 -24.74 -14.16 -46.72
N ALA A 8 -25.91 -14.76 -46.41
CA ALA A 8 -26.40 -14.84 -45.02
C ALA A 8 -25.50 -15.72 -44.13
N THR A 9 -24.90 -16.77 -44.71
CA THR A 9 -23.96 -17.63 -44.01
C THR A 9 -22.61 -16.96 -43.77
N GLU A 10 -22.14 -16.10 -44.67
CA GLU A 10 -20.89 -15.32 -44.46
C GLU A 10 -21.01 -14.33 -43.31
N TYR A 11 -22.11 -13.58 -43.24
CA TYR A 11 -22.32 -12.62 -42.16
C TYR A 11 -22.51 -13.31 -40.80
N LEU A 12 -23.18 -14.46 -40.76
CA LEU A 12 -23.31 -15.26 -39.53
C LEU A 12 -21.95 -15.75 -39.02
N VAL A 13 -21.05 -16.16 -39.92
CA VAL A 13 -19.70 -16.59 -39.57
C VAL A 13 -18.87 -15.42 -39.05
N LEU A 14 -18.86 -14.28 -39.77
CA LEU A 14 -18.11 -13.10 -39.33
C LEU A 14 -18.62 -12.56 -37.98
N LEU A 15 -19.93 -12.54 -37.77
CA LEU A 15 -20.53 -12.10 -36.51
C LEU A 15 -20.16 -13.04 -35.34
N ALA A 16 -20.15 -14.36 -35.58
CA ALA A 16 -19.72 -15.33 -34.57
C ALA A 16 -18.24 -15.16 -34.19
N VAL A 17 -17.37 -14.92 -35.17
CA VAL A 17 -15.94 -14.68 -34.92
C VAL A 17 -15.73 -13.40 -34.12
N VAL A 18 -16.41 -12.31 -34.47
CA VAL A 18 -16.31 -11.03 -33.75
C VAL A 18 -16.80 -11.18 -32.30
N LEU A 19 -17.92 -11.87 -32.08
CA LEU A 19 -18.42 -12.14 -30.72
C LEU A 19 -17.46 -13.00 -29.90
N MET A 20 -16.82 -13.99 -30.54
CA MET A 20 -15.83 -14.84 -29.86
C MET A 20 -14.60 -14.04 -29.44
N ILE A 21 -14.07 -13.18 -30.32
CA ILE A 21 -12.95 -12.28 -29.98
C ILE A 21 -13.36 -11.31 -28.85
N ALA A 22 -14.57 -10.75 -28.91
CA ALA A 22 -15.07 -9.85 -27.87
C ALA A 22 -15.13 -10.55 -26.49
N LEU A 23 -15.67 -11.76 -26.42
CA LEU A 23 -15.73 -12.54 -25.17
C LEU A 23 -14.35 -12.86 -24.62
N VAL A 24 -13.40 -13.27 -25.48
CA VAL A 24 -12.01 -13.53 -25.06
C VAL A 24 -11.36 -12.26 -24.53
N SER A 25 -11.56 -11.11 -25.19
CA SER A 25 -10.99 -9.84 -24.73
C SER A 25 -11.53 -9.40 -23.36
N ILE A 26 -12.83 -9.59 -23.10
CA ILE A 26 -13.45 -9.27 -21.80
C ILE A 26 -12.93 -10.24 -20.72
N ALA A 27 -12.79 -11.53 -21.04
CA ALA A 27 -12.25 -12.53 -20.11
C ALA A 27 -10.80 -12.21 -19.71
N LEU A 28 -9.98 -11.75 -20.65
CA LEU A 28 -8.61 -11.31 -20.38
C LEU A 28 -8.57 -10.03 -19.55
N LEU A 29 -9.47 -9.06 -19.79
CA LEU A 29 -9.53 -7.82 -19.00
C LEU A 29 -10.10 -8.02 -17.59
N GLY A 30 -11.00 -9.00 -17.40
CA GLY A 30 -11.65 -9.29 -16.11
C GLY A 30 -10.78 -10.06 -15.11
N PHE A 31 -9.68 -10.69 -15.53
CA PHE A 31 -8.87 -11.61 -14.71
C PHE A 31 -7.58 -10.99 -14.12
N PHE A 32 -7.54 -9.66 -13.91
CA PHE A 32 -6.42 -9.00 -13.22
C PHE A 32 -6.70 -8.49 -11.77
N PRO A 33 -7.51 -9.15 -10.90
CA PRO A 33 -7.76 -8.62 -9.56
C PRO A 33 -6.60 -8.81 -8.56
N GLY A 34 -5.54 -9.56 -8.90
CA GLY A 34 -4.42 -9.86 -7.99
C GLY A 34 -3.17 -8.98 -8.15
N LEU A 35 -2.72 -8.79 -9.39
CA LEU A 35 -1.42 -8.18 -9.71
C LEU A 35 -1.30 -6.71 -9.30
N ALA A 36 -2.39 -5.94 -9.40
CA ALA A 36 -2.36 -4.51 -9.07
C ALA A 36 -2.06 -4.26 -7.58
N GLY A 37 -2.55 -5.13 -6.70
CA GLY A 37 -2.34 -4.98 -5.25
C GLY A 37 -0.94 -5.37 -4.79
N ASP A 38 -0.39 -6.48 -5.29
CA ASP A 38 0.97 -6.91 -4.94
C ASP A 38 2.03 -5.95 -5.50
N THR A 39 1.75 -5.33 -6.66
CA THR A 39 2.60 -4.27 -7.22
C THR A 39 2.59 -3.02 -6.33
N LYS A 40 1.41 -2.62 -5.82
CA LYS A 40 1.31 -1.48 -4.88
C LYS A 40 2.06 -1.73 -3.58
N GLU A 41 1.95 -2.94 -3.02
CA GLU A 41 2.67 -3.36 -1.83
C GLU A 41 4.19 -3.29 -2.03
N THR A 42 4.69 -3.87 -3.12
CA THR A 42 6.12 -3.83 -3.47
C THR A 42 6.64 -2.40 -3.67
N GLN A 43 5.84 -1.53 -4.32
CA GLN A 43 6.19 -0.12 -4.50
C GLN A 43 6.20 0.64 -3.18
N SER A 44 5.21 0.40 -2.32
CA SER A 44 5.14 0.98 -0.97
C SER A 44 6.35 0.57 -0.14
N ASP A 45 6.65 -0.73 -0.09
CA ASP A 45 7.77 -1.29 0.68
C ASP A 45 9.13 -0.70 0.22
N SER A 46 9.36 -0.66 -1.10
CA SER A 46 10.58 -0.08 -1.67
C SER A 46 10.71 1.42 -1.36
N TYR A 47 9.60 2.16 -1.41
CA TYR A 47 9.57 3.57 -1.07
C TYR A 47 9.92 3.79 0.41
N TRP A 48 9.26 3.07 1.31
CA TRP A 48 9.42 3.26 2.75
C TRP A 48 10.78 2.79 3.28
N LYS A 49 11.37 1.75 2.68
CA LYS A 49 12.74 1.31 2.99
C LYS A 49 13.81 2.33 2.59
N SER A 50 13.54 3.13 1.55
CA SER A 50 14.47 4.16 1.04
C SER A 50 14.12 5.58 1.49
N ALA A 51 13.07 5.74 2.30
CA ALA A 51 12.65 7.05 2.82
C ALA A 51 13.78 7.68 3.66
N ARG A 52 13.98 8.98 3.45
CA ARG A 52 14.98 9.77 4.19
C ARG A 52 14.44 10.15 5.57
N GLN A 53 15.36 10.43 6.49
CA GLN A 53 15.17 10.53 7.95
C GLN A 53 14.73 9.21 8.60
N PHE A 54 13.51 8.75 8.39
CA PHE A 54 13.05 7.44 8.90
C PHE A 54 12.63 6.50 7.78
N ALA A 55 13.15 5.28 7.80
CA ALA A 55 12.66 4.17 6.99
C ALA A 55 11.68 3.31 7.78
N ILE A 56 10.66 2.81 7.11
CA ILE A 56 9.79 1.75 7.64
C ILE A 56 10.20 0.47 6.94
N LEU A 57 10.79 -0.45 7.71
CA LEU A 57 11.37 -1.69 7.17
C LEU A 57 10.35 -2.80 7.00
N ASP A 58 9.39 -2.83 7.91
CA ASP A 58 8.33 -3.84 7.96
C ASP A 58 7.11 -3.21 8.63
N SER A 59 5.92 -3.60 8.19
CA SER A 59 4.67 -3.21 8.82
C SER A 59 3.64 -4.33 8.72
N THR A 60 2.96 -4.58 9.82
CA THR A 60 1.90 -5.57 9.94
C THR A 60 0.75 -5.02 10.75
N GLN A 61 -0.48 -5.32 10.34
CA GLN A 61 -1.68 -4.96 11.10
C GLN A 61 -2.39 -6.23 11.56
N SER A 62 -2.72 -6.30 12.85
CA SER A 62 -3.57 -7.36 13.40
C SER A 62 -4.73 -6.73 14.16
N GLY A 63 -5.95 -7.01 13.72
CA GLY A 63 -7.15 -6.33 14.21
C GLY A 63 -7.05 -4.81 14.05
N VAL A 64 -7.04 -4.09 15.17
CA VAL A 64 -6.95 -2.62 15.21
C VAL A 64 -5.53 -2.10 15.45
N THR A 65 -4.55 -2.98 15.65
CA THR A 65 -3.18 -2.58 15.97
C THR A 65 -2.29 -2.68 14.73
N LEU A 66 -1.72 -1.56 14.30
CA LEU A 66 -0.69 -1.48 13.27
C LEU A 66 0.69 -1.42 13.93
N SER A 67 1.52 -2.43 13.71
CA SER A 67 2.92 -2.46 14.15
C SER A 67 3.84 -2.19 12.97
N ALA A 68 4.77 -1.25 13.12
CA ALA A 68 5.75 -0.90 12.11
C ALA A 68 7.15 -0.81 12.71
N THR A 69 8.15 -1.33 12.01
CA THR A 69 9.55 -1.22 12.40
C THR A 69 10.16 0.01 11.74
N LEU A 70 10.45 1.03 12.55
CA LEU A 70 11.07 2.27 12.10
C LEU A 70 12.57 2.20 12.33
N GLN A 71 13.34 2.67 11.34
CA GLN A 71 14.79 2.85 11.41
C GLN A 71 15.12 4.32 11.21
N ASN A 72 16.01 4.87 12.04
CA ASN A 72 16.62 6.16 11.75
C ASN A 72 17.73 6.00 10.71
N ASN A 73 17.55 6.58 9.53
CA ASN A 73 18.52 6.57 8.44
C ASN A 73 19.45 7.79 8.45
N ASP A 74 19.19 8.75 9.33
CA ASP A 74 20.01 9.94 9.50
C ASP A 74 21.25 9.62 10.35
N PRO A 75 22.43 10.23 10.09
CA PRO A 75 23.62 10.08 10.94
C PRO A 75 23.43 10.65 12.34
N ASP A 76 22.47 11.56 12.55
CA ASP A 76 22.19 12.15 13.84
C ASP A 76 21.10 11.41 14.60
N GLN A 77 21.10 11.57 15.93
CA GLN A 77 20.00 11.11 16.77
C GLN A 77 18.71 11.89 16.46
N ARG A 78 17.58 11.18 16.45
CA ARG A 78 16.25 11.76 16.26
C ARG A 78 15.29 11.25 17.33
N THR A 79 14.44 12.14 17.84
CA THR A 79 13.40 11.77 18.82
C THR A 79 12.05 11.71 18.12
N VAL A 80 11.46 10.53 18.01
CA VAL A 80 10.12 10.33 17.46
C VAL A 80 9.09 10.71 18.51
N THR A 81 8.24 11.68 18.17
CA THR A 81 7.20 12.23 19.06
C THR A 81 5.80 11.80 18.67
N THR A 82 5.56 11.50 17.41
CA THR A 82 4.27 11.00 16.94
C THR A 82 4.49 10.10 15.74
N PHE A 83 3.83 8.93 15.75
CA PHE A 83 3.71 8.07 14.59
C PHE A 83 2.22 7.94 14.27
N ALA A 84 1.83 8.43 13.10
CA ALA A 84 0.45 8.44 12.65
C ALA A 84 0.29 7.71 11.31
N ALA A 85 -0.79 6.93 11.20
CA ALA A 85 -1.19 6.19 10.02
C ALA A 85 -2.70 6.39 9.80
N GLY A 86 -3.06 7.11 8.74
CA GLY A 86 -4.44 7.51 8.45
C GLY A 86 -5.00 8.41 9.56
N ALA A 87 -6.14 8.02 10.13
CA ALA A 87 -6.80 8.74 11.21
C ALA A 87 -6.30 8.36 12.62
N ALA A 88 -5.39 7.39 12.75
CA ALA A 88 -4.81 7.04 14.04
C ALA A 88 -3.39 7.50 14.20
N SER A 89 -3.04 7.73 15.46
CA SER A 89 -1.71 8.05 15.90
C SER A 89 -1.44 7.34 17.20
N ASN A 90 -0.23 6.86 17.37
CA ASN A 90 0.33 6.82 18.70
C ASN A 90 0.37 8.26 19.19
N GLY A 91 -0.19 8.53 20.38
CA GLY A 91 -0.24 9.87 20.96
C GLY A 91 1.16 10.46 21.20
N SER A 92 1.37 11.18 22.30
CA SER A 92 2.69 11.74 22.60
C SER A 92 3.69 10.63 22.92
N LEU A 93 4.58 10.34 21.97
CA LEU A 93 5.78 9.51 22.11
C LEU A 93 6.96 10.41 22.49
N SER A 94 8.00 9.80 23.06
CA SER A 94 9.32 10.44 23.22
C SER A 94 10.39 9.35 23.10
N VAL A 95 10.46 8.74 21.93
CA VAL A 95 11.39 7.63 21.67
C VAL A 95 12.59 8.15 20.91
N ILE A 96 13.75 7.99 21.50
CA ILE A 96 15.03 8.36 20.90
C ILE A 96 15.51 7.20 20.01
N LEU A 97 15.90 7.52 18.78
CA LEU A 97 16.53 6.61 17.83
C LEU A 97 17.91 7.15 17.45
N ASN A 98 18.95 6.40 17.78
CA ASN A 98 20.31 6.70 17.30
C ASN A 98 20.45 6.36 15.81
N ALA A 99 21.54 6.78 15.19
CA ALA A 99 21.82 6.49 13.78
C ALA A 99 21.77 4.98 13.51
N GLY A 100 20.93 4.56 12.56
CA GLY A 100 20.73 3.15 12.20
C GLY A 100 19.92 2.34 13.22
N GLU A 101 19.51 2.90 14.37
CA GLU A 101 18.71 2.19 15.37
C GLU A 101 17.32 1.86 14.82
N LYS A 102 16.85 0.66 15.14
CA LYS A 102 15.53 0.15 14.76
C LYS A 102 14.67 -0.04 16.00
N ARG A 103 13.42 0.42 15.95
CA ARG A 103 12.41 0.18 17.00
C ARG A 103 11.07 -0.17 16.37
N ILE A 104 10.31 -0.99 17.08
CA ILE A 104 8.93 -1.29 16.72
C ILE A 104 8.03 -0.24 17.37
N PHE A 105 7.14 0.34 16.57
CA PHE A 105 6.09 1.24 17.01
C PHE A 105 4.74 0.61 16.68
N SER A 106 3.82 0.63 17.64
CA SER A 106 2.50 0.00 17.47
C SER A 106 1.42 1.03 17.69
N ILE A 107 0.66 1.39 16.65
CA ILE A 107 -0.49 2.30 16.72
C ILE A 107 -1.73 1.46 16.99
N ASN A 108 -2.45 1.77 18.05
CA ASN A 108 -3.80 1.24 18.25
C ASN A 108 -4.81 2.18 17.58
N ASN A 109 -5.53 1.66 16.60
CA ASN A 109 -6.46 2.42 15.78
C ASN A 109 -7.91 2.00 16.05
N ALA A 110 -8.49 2.53 17.13
CA ALA A 110 -9.89 2.27 17.49
C ALA A 110 -10.91 2.81 16.45
N ASN A 111 -10.47 3.69 15.53
CA ASN A 111 -11.31 4.33 14.51
C ASN A 111 -11.22 3.65 13.14
N VAL A 112 -10.46 2.57 13.00
CA VAL A 112 -10.37 1.80 11.76
C VAL A 112 -10.97 0.42 11.93
N THR A 113 -11.71 -0.01 10.91
CA THR A 113 -12.26 -1.36 10.80
C THR A 113 -11.18 -2.38 11.09
N ALA A 114 -11.43 -3.27 12.06
CA ALA A 114 -10.52 -4.34 12.41
C ALA A 114 -10.08 -5.09 11.15
N CYS A 115 -8.79 -5.16 10.91
CA CYS A 115 -8.29 -5.83 9.73
C CYS A 115 -8.29 -7.34 9.93
N THR A 116 -8.92 -8.05 9.01
CA THR A 116 -8.96 -9.52 8.99
C THR A 116 -7.78 -10.06 8.21
N THR A 117 -7.23 -11.19 8.66
CA THR A 117 -6.11 -11.88 8.00
C THR A 117 -6.35 -12.03 6.50
N GLY A 118 -5.33 -11.67 5.70
CA GLY A 118 -5.38 -11.74 4.24
C GLY A 118 -5.98 -10.51 3.55
N ASN A 119 -6.65 -9.61 4.27
CA ASN A 119 -7.00 -8.30 3.73
C ASN A 119 -5.77 -7.40 3.63
N ARG A 120 -5.86 -6.40 2.75
CA ARG A 120 -4.83 -5.37 2.59
C ARG A 120 -5.25 -4.11 3.32
N TYR A 121 -4.28 -3.43 3.91
CA TYR A 121 -4.46 -2.09 4.46
C TYR A 121 -3.68 -1.06 3.63
N GLU A 122 -4.15 0.18 3.61
CA GLU A 122 -3.50 1.31 2.93
C GLU A 122 -3.69 2.56 3.79
N TYR A 123 -2.59 3.13 4.31
CA TYR A 123 -2.63 4.33 5.15
C TYR A 123 -1.64 5.39 4.71
N GLN A 124 -2.04 6.65 4.82
CA GLN A 124 -1.12 7.78 4.75
C GLN A 124 -0.34 7.88 6.06
N VAL A 125 0.99 7.87 5.99
CA VAL A 125 1.83 7.90 7.19
C VAL A 125 2.44 9.29 7.38
N ASN A 126 2.38 9.75 8.62
CA ASN A 126 2.99 10.98 9.07
C ASN A 126 3.77 10.73 10.36
N LEU A 127 5.04 11.12 10.35
CA LEU A 127 5.96 11.00 11.47
C LEU A 127 6.29 12.40 11.95
N THR A 128 6.07 12.67 13.23
CA THR A 128 6.56 13.89 13.88
C THR A 128 7.77 13.53 14.73
N TYR A 129 8.82 14.33 14.62
CA TYR A 129 10.08 14.11 15.29
C TYR A 129 10.79 15.42 15.65
N ASN A 130 11.73 15.31 16.57
CA ASN A 130 12.62 16.40 16.96
C ASN A 130 14.07 16.03 16.64
N THR A 131 14.86 17.04 16.32
CA THR A 131 16.32 16.99 16.36
C THR A 131 16.79 17.60 17.68
N VAL A 132 18.11 17.73 17.85
CA VAL A 132 18.69 18.45 19.00
C VAL A 132 18.30 19.95 18.94
N ASP A 133 18.21 20.52 17.74
CA ASP A 133 18.03 21.97 17.55
C ASP A 133 16.59 22.38 17.21
N LEU A 134 15.80 21.47 16.63
CA LEU A 134 14.49 21.76 16.06
C LEU A 134 13.44 20.79 16.59
N VAL A 135 12.27 21.32 16.94
CA VAL A 135 11.13 20.54 17.44
C VAL A 135 9.97 20.57 16.46
N GLY A 136 9.18 19.49 16.43
CA GLY A 136 7.94 19.40 15.66
C GLY A 136 8.15 19.24 14.15
N LEU A 137 9.31 18.74 13.72
CA LEU A 137 9.56 18.41 12.32
C LEU A 137 8.67 17.25 11.89
N LYS A 138 8.29 17.23 10.61
CA LYS A 138 7.39 16.23 10.05
C LYS A 138 7.98 15.55 8.83
N GLN A 139 7.86 14.23 8.78
CA GLN A 139 8.10 13.43 7.59
C GLN A 139 6.77 12.80 7.16
N THR A 140 6.28 13.24 6.00
CA THR A 140 5.10 12.69 5.34
C THR A 140 5.52 11.85 4.14
N GLY A 141 4.99 10.63 4.06
CA GLY A 141 5.21 9.78 2.88
C GLY A 141 4.50 10.33 1.64
N THR A 142 5.15 10.26 0.49
CA THR A 142 4.52 10.51 -0.82
C THR A 142 3.79 9.29 -1.36
N LYS A 143 4.06 8.11 -0.79
CA LYS A 143 3.32 6.87 -1.03
C LYS A 143 2.64 6.42 0.26
N PRO A 144 1.42 5.87 0.19
CA PRO A 144 0.80 5.26 1.35
C PRO A 144 1.60 4.03 1.79
N LEU A 145 1.50 3.70 3.07
CA LEU A 145 1.94 2.42 3.60
C LEU A 145 0.90 1.35 3.29
N VAL A 146 1.30 0.37 2.49
CA VAL A 146 0.48 -0.76 2.05
C VAL A 146 1.07 -2.05 2.59
N GLY A 147 0.22 -2.92 3.13
CA GLY A 147 0.63 -4.26 3.56
C GLY A 147 -0.56 -5.19 3.74
N LYS A 148 -0.26 -6.42 4.17
CA LYS A 148 -1.26 -7.46 4.48
C LYS A 148 -1.50 -7.55 5.97
N CYS A 149 -2.73 -7.87 6.31
CA CYS A 149 -3.13 -8.10 7.70
C CYS A 149 -2.80 -9.52 8.14
N ALA A 150 -2.27 -9.62 9.36
CA ALA A 150 -1.88 -10.86 10.03
C ALA A 150 -2.97 -11.30 11.01
#